data_AF-I4HNI6-F1
#
_entry.id   AF-I4HNI6-F1
#
_cell.length_a   1.000
_cell.length_b   1.000
_cell.length_c   1.000
_cell.angle_alpha   90.00
_cell.angle_beta   90.00
_cell.angle_gamma   90.00
#
_symmetry.space_group_name_H-M   'P 1'
#
loop_
_entity.id
_entity.type
_entity.pdbx_description
1 polymer ?
#
loop_
_entity_poly.entity_id
_entity_poly.type
_entity_poly.pdbx_seq_one_letter_code
_entity_poly.pdbx_strand_id
1 'polypeptide(L)'
;MIQNLVLRIISLLVETLASVLSPAEQHIKAGQFDSNDSSNLPIIVLTPGCFTISQQPGENTSNQPRPEEFREKLAVSQQNPLGPYILVKTPLQGTVQCQVFFAEGSLTEQQIWLQEKQDFTINYKTKECNFTYDISQAESILLIYSFVGIFSLRNFEQELFIEVQAATINKLEELTALIAGSVLTYHDQLIEAYNQDPTYKTEYNADSLRILAQLRQIQFLAGNPADTSSIKMKLKFLVTGQLKATRAISEEFGIIEKIEIIEPTVRP
;
A
#
# COMPACT_ATOMS: atom_id res chain seq x y z
N MET A 1 -0.07 -5.20 12.62
CA MET A 1 0.04 -4.29 11.46
C MET A 1 -0.32 -4.96 10.14
N ILE A 2 -0.05 -6.26 9.97
CA ILE A 2 -0.26 -6.94 8.68
C ILE A 2 -1.65 -7.61 8.49
N GLN A 3 -2.67 -7.24 9.26
CA GLN A 3 -3.98 -7.91 9.19
C GLN A 3 -4.61 -7.79 7.79
N ASN A 4 -4.52 -6.63 7.16
CA ASN A 4 -5.06 -6.45 5.80
C ASN A 4 -4.23 -7.19 4.74
N LEU A 5 -2.92 -7.38 4.96
CA LEU A 5 -2.10 -8.25 4.11
C LEU A 5 -2.60 -9.70 4.21
N VAL A 6 -2.93 -10.18 5.42
CA VAL A 6 -3.51 -11.52 5.61
C VAL A 6 -4.79 -11.68 4.80
N LEU A 7 -5.70 -10.70 4.84
CA LEU A 7 -6.94 -10.73 4.04
C LEU A 7 -6.67 -10.78 2.54
N ARG A 8 -5.69 -10.00 2.06
CA ARG A 8 -5.32 -10.01 0.64
C ARG A 8 -4.69 -11.33 0.21
N ILE A 9 -3.83 -11.92 1.05
CA ILE A 9 -3.25 -13.25 0.79
C ILE A 9 -4.34 -14.32 0.79
N ILE A 10 -5.31 -14.28 1.71
CA ILE A 10 -6.46 -15.20 1.68
C ILE A 10 -7.19 -15.11 0.35
N SER A 11 -7.49 -13.89 -0.12
CA SER A 11 -8.16 -13.67 -1.40
C SER A 11 -7.36 -14.26 -2.57
N LEU A 12 -6.03 -14.06 -2.57
CA LEU A 12 -5.13 -14.64 -3.56
C LEU A 12 -5.11 -16.19 -3.50
N LEU A 13 -5.09 -16.77 -2.30
CA LEU A 13 -5.05 -18.21 -2.13
C LEU A 13 -6.37 -18.87 -2.52
N VAL A 14 -7.51 -18.23 -2.25
CA VAL A 14 -8.83 -18.69 -2.73
C VAL A 14 -8.83 -18.80 -4.25
N GLU A 15 -8.34 -17.77 -4.94
CA GLU A 15 -8.24 -17.76 -6.40
C GLU A 15 -7.25 -18.81 -6.94
N THR A 16 -6.03 -18.80 -6.43
CA THR A 16 -4.93 -19.66 -6.95
C THR A 16 -5.11 -21.13 -6.61
N LEU A 17 -5.84 -21.47 -5.54
CA LEU A 17 -6.09 -22.85 -5.13
C LEU A 17 -7.46 -23.39 -5.55
N ALA A 18 -8.30 -22.60 -6.22
CA ALA A 18 -9.67 -23.01 -6.59
C ALA A 18 -9.73 -24.31 -7.42
N SER A 19 -8.72 -24.59 -8.23
CA SER A 19 -8.64 -25.83 -9.03
C SER A 19 -8.23 -27.07 -8.22
N VAL A 20 -7.66 -26.87 -7.02
CA VAL A 20 -7.07 -27.90 -6.17
C VAL A 20 -7.86 -28.08 -4.87
N LEU A 21 -8.65 -27.08 -4.48
CA LEU A 21 -9.54 -27.03 -3.31
C LEU A 21 -10.89 -26.42 -3.73
N SER A 22 -11.99 -27.15 -3.49
CA SER A 22 -13.32 -26.67 -3.84
C SER A 22 -14.35 -27.01 -2.75
N PRO A 23 -15.04 -26.02 -2.17
CA PRO A 23 -14.81 -24.58 -2.30
C PRO A 23 -13.61 -24.12 -1.45
N ALA A 24 -12.65 -23.41 -2.05
CA ALA A 24 -11.38 -23.04 -1.39
C ALA A 24 -11.60 -22.18 -0.12
N GLU A 25 -12.66 -21.36 -0.09
CA GLU A 25 -13.01 -20.46 1.01
C GLU A 25 -13.32 -21.21 2.32
N GLN A 26 -13.79 -22.45 2.24
CA GLN A 26 -14.08 -23.25 3.43
C GLN A 26 -12.82 -23.74 4.14
N HIS A 27 -11.71 -23.79 3.41
CA HIS A 27 -10.44 -24.35 3.88
C HIS A 27 -9.45 -23.28 4.34
N ILE A 28 -9.63 -22.01 3.95
CA ILE A 28 -8.65 -20.93 4.19
C ILE A 28 -9.22 -19.90 5.17
N LYS A 29 -8.53 -19.66 6.28
CA LYS A 29 -9.02 -18.78 7.36
C LYS A 29 -7.90 -17.89 7.93
N ALA A 30 -8.30 -16.77 8.54
CA ALA A 30 -7.41 -15.92 9.34
C ALA A 30 -7.57 -16.20 10.84
N GLY A 31 -6.49 -16.07 11.61
CA GLY A 31 -6.51 -16.10 13.08
C GLY A 31 -6.03 -17.41 13.68
N GLN A 32 -6.27 -17.61 14.97
CA GLN A 32 -5.83 -18.83 15.68
C GLN A 32 -6.74 -20.01 15.34
N PHE A 33 -6.13 -21.18 15.10
CA PHE A 33 -6.84 -22.41 14.83
C PHE A 33 -6.69 -23.40 15.98
N ASP A 34 -7.82 -23.88 16.49
CA ASP A 34 -7.86 -25.00 17.43
C ASP A 34 -7.65 -26.31 16.67
N SER A 35 -6.46 -26.88 16.86
CA SER A 35 -5.92 -28.05 16.16
C SER A 35 -6.74 -29.35 16.19
N ASN A 36 -7.85 -29.37 16.94
CA ASN A 36 -8.68 -30.55 17.17
C ASN A 36 -9.83 -30.71 16.17
N ASP A 37 -10.12 -29.68 15.36
CA ASP A 37 -11.21 -29.75 14.39
C ASP A 37 -10.72 -30.37 13.06
N SER A 38 -10.79 -31.71 12.98
CA SER A 38 -10.39 -32.49 11.81
C SER A 38 -11.52 -32.68 10.79
N SER A 39 -12.67 -32.06 11.02
CA SER A 39 -13.90 -32.33 10.28
C SER A 39 -13.89 -31.85 8.83
N ASN A 40 -12.98 -30.94 8.44
CA ASN A 40 -12.93 -30.37 7.08
C ASN A 40 -11.51 -30.15 6.53
N LEU A 41 -10.73 -31.22 6.41
CA LEU A 41 -9.40 -31.18 5.80
C LEU A 41 -9.45 -30.99 4.27
N PRO A 42 -8.48 -30.27 3.67
CA PRO A 42 -7.33 -29.62 4.30
C PRO A 42 -7.70 -28.30 4.96
N ILE A 43 -6.87 -27.82 5.89
CA ILE A 43 -7.09 -26.56 6.61
C ILE A 43 -5.85 -25.69 6.45
N ILE A 44 -6.05 -24.44 6.05
CA ILE A 44 -5.01 -23.44 5.82
C ILE A 44 -5.33 -22.23 6.69
N VAL A 45 -4.40 -21.88 7.58
CA VAL A 45 -4.63 -20.84 8.60
C VAL A 45 -3.51 -19.84 8.54
N LEU A 46 -3.87 -18.56 8.39
CA LEU A 46 -2.93 -17.45 8.35
C LEU A 46 -2.98 -16.67 9.66
N THR A 47 -1.82 -16.56 10.31
CA THR A 47 -1.69 -15.93 11.63
C THR A 47 -0.55 -14.93 11.65
N PRO A 48 -0.80 -13.65 11.98
CA PRO A 48 0.27 -12.71 12.30
C PRO A 48 1.04 -13.17 13.54
N GLY A 49 2.36 -13.21 13.45
CA GLY A 49 3.26 -13.56 14.53
C GLY A 49 3.83 -12.35 15.26
N CYS A 50 5.04 -12.52 15.80
CA CYS A 50 5.71 -11.48 16.58
C CYS A 50 5.85 -10.19 15.76
N PHE A 51 5.56 -9.07 16.40
CA PHE A 51 5.67 -7.74 15.81
C PHE A 51 6.72 -6.94 16.58
N THR A 52 7.69 -6.41 15.84
CA THR A 52 8.74 -5.56 16.40
C THR A 52 8.82 -4.26 15.62
N ILE A 53 9.15 -3.19 16.32
CA ILE A 53 9.44 -1.88 15.73
C ILE A 53 10.87 -1.53 16.12
N SER A 54 11.65 -1.03 15.17
CA SER A 54 12.99 -0.51 15.44
C SER A 54 12.92 0.58 16.52
N GLN A 55 13.69 0.39 17.60
CA GLN A 55 13.81 1.40 18.65
C GLN A 55 14.67 2.58 18.22
N GLN A 56 15.62 2.36 17.30
CA GLN A 56 16.36 3.44 16.69
C GLN A 56 15.42 4.21 15.76
N PRO A 57 15.33 5.55 15.91
CA PRO A 57 14.70 6.37 14.89
C PRO A 57 15.30 6.05 13.54
N GLY A 58 14.48 5.88 12.50
CA GLY A 58 15.00 5.98 11.13
C GLY A 58 15.65 7.34 10.92
N GLU A 59 16.16 7.61 9.71
CA GLU A 59 16.83 8.88 9.34
C GLU A 59 15.98 10.17 9.57
N ASN A 60 14.73 10.03 10.04
CA ASN A 60 13.72 11.06 10.13
C ASN A 60 13.27 11.22 11.59
N THR A 61 13.76 12.26 12.25
CA THR A 61 13.29 12.71 13.57
C THR A 61 11.98 13.51 13.41
N SER A 62 11.08 13.41 14.39
CA SER A 62 9.72 13.99 14.39
C SER A 62 9.66 15.53 14.45
N ASN A 63 10.76 16.23 14.15
CA ASN A 63 10.90 17.67 14.42
C ASN A 63 11.29 18.47 13.17
N GLN A 64 11.52 17.82 12.03
CA GLN A 64 11.88 18.50 10.79
C GLN A 64 10.78 18.34 9.76
N PRO A 65 10.28 19.44 9.18
CA PRO A 65 9.36 19.36 8.06
C PRO A 65 10.07 18.80 6.83
N ARG A 66 9.37 17.94 6.07
CA ARG A 66 9.92 17.25 4.90
C ARG A 66 8.86 17.10 3.80
N PRO A 67 9.28 17.05 2.52
CA PRO A 67 8.41 16.66 1.42
C PRO A 67 7.84 15.24 1.62
N GLU A 68 6.54 15.10 1.42
CA GLU A 68 5.81 13.83 1.39
C GLU A 68 4.98 13.74 0.12
N GLU A 69 5.14 12.66 -0.65
CA GLU A 69 4.24 12.36 -1.75
C GLU A 69 2.82 12.09 -1.24
N PHE A 70 1.86 12.74 -1.85
CA PHE A 70 0.44 12.59 -1.64
C PHE A 70 -0.23 12.32 -2.98
N ARG A 71 -1.16 11.37 -2.96
CA ARG A 71 -1.94 10.96 -4.11
C ARG A 71 -3.39 11.28 -3.82
N GLU A 72 -3.96 12.16 -4.62
CA GLU A 72 -5.34 12.61 -4.50
C GLU A 72 -6.09 12.26 -5.76
N LYS A 73 -7.08 11.38 -5.63
CA LYS A 73 -7.97 11.02 -6.71
C LYS A 73 -9.27 11.82 -6.57
N LEU A 74 -9.65 12.53 -7.62
CA LEU A 74 -10.83 13.39 -7.65
C LEU A 74 -11.72 12.97 -8.83
N ALA A 75 -13.04 12.95 -8.59
CA ALA A 75 -14.01 12.78 -9.67
C ALA A 75 -14.08 14.08 -10.49
N VAL A 76 -14.17 13.97 -11.81
CA VAL A 76 -14.33 15.13 -12.67
C VAL A 76 -15.76 15.67 -12.55
N SER A 77 -15.90 16.96 -12.27
CA SER A 77 -17.21 17.59 -12.19
C SER A 77 -17.77 17.82 -13.59
N GLN A 78 -18.93 17.23 -13.89
CA GLN A 78 -19.60 17.45 -15.18
C GLN A 78 -20.11 18.89 -15.36
N GLN A 79 -20.32 19.63 -14.25
CA GLN A 79 -20.80 21.01 -14.29
C GLN A 79 -19.64 21.99 -14.51
N ASN A 80 -18.48 21.72 -13.91
CA ASN A 80 -17.28 22.54 -13.99
C ASN A 80 -16.04 21.64 -14.21
N PRO A 81 -15.88 21.04 -15.39
CA PRO A 81 -14.83 20.05 -15.64
C PRO A 81 -13.42 20.67 -15.62
N LEU A 82 -13.29 21.98 -15.78
CA LEU A 82 -12.01 22.68 -15.75
C LEU A 82 -11.64 23.20 -14.36
N GLY A 83 -12.46 22.94 -13.34
CA GLY A 83 -12.24 23.37 -11.96
C GLY A 83 -12.91 24.70 -11.59
N PRO A 84 -12.52 25.30 -10.45
CA PRO A 84 -11.39 24.91 -9.61
C PRO A 84 -11.63 23.61 -8.83
N TYR A 85 -10.62 22.74 -8.79
CA TYR A 85 -10.56 21.60 -7.89
C TYR A 85 -9.74 21.99 -6.65
N ILE A 86 -10.31 21.83 -5.46
CA ILE A 86 -9.64 22.17 -4.20
C ILE A 86 -8.83 20.98 -3.70
N LEU A 87 -7.51 21.13 -3.62
CA LEU A 87 -6.62 20.10 -3.11
C LEU A 87 -6.67 19.99 -1.60
N VAL A 88 -6.62 18.77 -1.08
CA VAL A 88 -6.67 18.49 0.38
C VAL A 88 -5.43 19.05 1.09
N LYS A 89 -4.28 19.02 0.42
CA LYS A 89 -2.99 19.52 0.95
C LYS A 89 -2.41 20.59 0.04
N THR A 90 -1.67 21.54 0.60
CA THR A 90 -0.91 22.52 -0.20
C THR A 90 0.27 21.80 -0.86
N PRO A 91 0.31 21.68 -2.20
CA PRO A 91 1.44 21.07 -2.88
C PRO A 91 2.70 21.95 -2.75
N LEU A 92 3.86 21.31 -2.77
CA LEU A 92 5.14 21.93 -2.99
C LEU A 92 5.27 22.29 -4.47
N GLN A 93 5.78 23.50 -4.73
CA GLN A 93 5.84 24.02 -6.08
C GLN A 93 6.72 23.16 -6.99
N GLY A 94 6.18 22.82 -8.18
CA GLY A 94 6.87 22.02 -9.18
C GLY A 94 6.94 20.52 -8.88
N THR A 95 6.16 20.03 -7.91
CA THR A 95 6.08 18.59 -7.58
C THR A 95 4.81 17.92 -8.11
N VAL A 96 3.90 18.69 -8.71
CA VAL A 96 2.57 18.21 -9.10
C VAL A 96 2.64 17.50 -10.45
N GLN A 97 2.22 16.24 -10.46
CA GLN A 97 1.96 15.44 -11.64
C GLN A 97 0.46 15.14 -11.70
N CYS A 98 -0.10 15.12 -12.91
CA CYS A 98 -1.52 14.86 -13.10
C CYS A 98 -1.73 13.78 -14.14
N GLN A 99 -2.54 12.79 -13.79
CA GLN A 99 -3.00 11.74 -14.68
C GLN A 99 -4.54 11.78 -14.77
N VAL A 100 -5.08 11.65 -15.97
CA VAL A 100 -6.53 11.73 -16.23
C VAL A 100 -7.03 10.41 -16.79
N PHE A 101 -8.19 9.95 -16.32
CA PHE A 101 -8.80 8.66 -16.65
C PHE A 101 -10.16 8.87 -17.32
N PHE A 102 -10.37 8.32 -18.52
CA PHE A 102 -11.60 8.53 -19.30
C PHE A 102 -12.64 7.41 -19.21
N ALA A 103 -12.23 6.18 -18.91
CA ALA A 103 -13.11 5.02 -18.85
C ALA A 103 -12.53 4.01 -17.86
N GLU A 104 -12.43 4.42 -16.60
CA GLU A 104 -11.67 3.74 -15.58
C GLU A 104 -12.28 2.37 -15.23
N GLY A 105 -11.45 1.34 -15.18
CA GLY A 105 -11.91 -0.03 -14.90
C GLY A 105 -12.64 -0.69 -16.08
N SER A 106 -12.55 -0.12 -17.28
CA SER A 106 -13.08 -0.70 -18.51
C SER A 106 -11.98 -1.29 -19.40
N LEU A 107 -12.36 -2.17 -20.35
CA LEU A 107 -11.45 -2.65 -21.40
C LEU A 107 -10.94 -1.53 -22.33
N THR A 108 -11.57 -0.35 -22.27
CA THR A 108 -11.26 0.84 -23.08
C THR A 108 -10.64 1.96 -22.25
N GLU A 109 -10.10 1.65 -21.07
CA GLU A 109 -9.47 2.64 -20.21
C GLU A 109 -8.36 3.40 -20.94
N GLN A 110 -8.53 4.72 -21.01
CA GLN A 110 -7.52 5.63 -21.56
C GLN A 110 -7.01 6.53 -20.45
N GLN A 111 -5.68 6.64 -20.39
CA GLN A 111 -4.96 7.45 -19.42
C GLN A 111 -4.04 8.43 -20.15
N ILE A 112 -4.03 9.69 -19.70
CA ILE A 112 -3.09 10.71 -20.20
C ILE A 112 -2.39 11.40 -19.04
N TRP A 113 -1.12 11.75 -19.25
CA TRP A 113 -0.36 12.60 -18.34
C TRP A 113 -0.44 14.04 -18.82
N LEU A 114 -0.76 14.95 -17.89
CA LEU A 114 -0.84 16.37 -18.14
C LEU A 114 0.34 17.10 -17.50
N GLN A 115 0.75 18.22 -18.10
CA GLN A 115 1.88 19.03 -17.65
C GLN A 115 1.43 20.34 -16.97
N GLU A 116 1.97 20.61 -15.79
CA GLU A 116 1.71 21.85 -15.05
C GLU A 116 2.19 23.08 -15.85
N LYS A 117 1.42 24.17 -15.79
CA LYS A 117 1.57 25.44 -16.53
C LYS A 117 1.24 25.37 -18.03
N GLN A 118 1.04 24.17 -18.58
CA GLN A 118 0.61 23.98 -19.97
C GLN A 118 -0.85 23.50 -20.03
N ASP A 119 -1.14 22.39 -19.36
CA ASP A 119 -2.43 21.70 -19.41
C ASP A 119 -3.29 21.96 -18.16
N PHE A 120 -2.66 22.40 -17.08
CA PHE A 120 -3.33 22.82 -15.85
C PHE A 120 -2.45 23.79 -15.06
N THR A 121 -3.05 24.51 -14.11
CA THR A 121 -2.37 25.47 -13.23
C THR A 121 -2.76 25.24 -11.78
N ILE A 122 -1.80 25.39 -10.88
CA ILE A 122 -2.02 25.30 -9.44
C ILE A 122 -1.85 26.68 -8.81
N ASN A 123 -2.87 27.17 -8.12
CA ASN A 123 -2.74 28.27 -7.20
C ASN A 123 -2.31 27.72 -5.82
N TYR A 124 -1.01 27.75 -5.57
CA TYR A 124 -0.41 27.24 -4.33
C TYR A 124 -0.89 27.94 -3.05
N LYS A 125 -1.45 29.15 -3.15
CA LYS A 125 -1.99 29.88 -2.00
C LYS A 125 -3.41 29.42 -1.65
N THR A 126 -4.26 29.22 -2.66
CA THR A 126 -5.66 28.83 -2.47
C THR A 126 -5.89 27.31 -2.57
N LYS A 127 -4.85 26.56 -2.96
CA LYS A 127 -4.90 25.10 -3.23
C LYS A 127 -5.83 24.75 -4.39
N GLU A 128 -6.05 25.67 -5.31
CA GLU A 128 -6.94 25.47 -6.45
C GLU A 128 -6.14 24.91 -7.64
N CYS A 129 -6.60 23.81 -8.20
CA CYS A 129 -6.17 23.29 -9.49
C CYS A 129 -7.21 23.66 -10.56
N ASN A 130 -6.75 24.27 -11.66
CA ASN A 130 -7.58 24.62 -12.80
C ASN A 130 -6.98 24.02 -14.07
N PHE A 131 -7.80 23.38 -14.88
CA PHE A 131 -7.37 22.76 -16.13
C PHE A 131 -7.56 23.71 -17.30
N THR A 132 -6.60 23.70 -18.22
CA THR A 132 -6.69 24.33 -19.54
C THR A 132 -6.88 23.28 -20.63
N TYR A 133 -6.41 22.06 -20.41
CA TYR A 133 -6.72 20.89 -21.23
C TYR A 133 -8.17 20.43 -20.99
N ASP A 134 -8.87 20.05 -22.06
CA ASP A 134 -10.26 19.58 -21.96
C ASP A 134 -10.32 18.17 -21.35
N ILE A 135 -10.75 18.11 -20.09
CA ILE A 135 -10.98 16.87 -19.35
C ILE A 135 -12.47 16.57 -19.16
N SER A 136 -13.38 17.20 -19.90
CA SER A 136 -14.83 17.05 -19.70
C SER A 136 -15.35 15.62 -19.86
N GLN A 137 -14.69 14.82 -20.70
CA GLN A 137 -15.02 13.41 -20.92
C GLN A 137 -14.35 12.47 -19.92
N ALA A 138 -13.49 12.99 -19.04
CA ALA A 138 -12.82 12.17 -18.06
C ALA A 138 -13.75 11.82 -16.88
N GLU A 139 -13.56 10.64 -16.32
CA GLU A 139 -14.29 10.19 -15.12
C GLU A 139 -13.56 10.66 -13.85
N SER A 140 -12.23 10.55 -13.85
CA SER A 140 -11.42 10.88 -12.69
C SER A 140 -10.07 11.48 -13.07
N ILE A 141 -9.48 12.18 -12.11
CA ILE A 141 -8.10 12.68 -12.16
C ILE A 141 -7.35 12.16 -10.94
N LEU A 142 -6.09 11.80 -11.14
CA LEU A 142 -5.12 11.50 -10.09
C LEU A 142 -4.07 12.59 -10.07
N LEU A 143 -3.99 13.33 -8.97
CA LEU A 143 -2.93 14.27 -8.70
C LEU A 143 -1.92 13.62 -7.75
N ILE A 144 -0.65 13.61 -8.16
CA ILE A 144 0.47 13.10 -7.38
C ILE A 144 1.37 14.30 -7.10
N TYR A 145 1.55 14.66 -5.84
CA TYR A 145 2.35 15.84 -5.48
C TYR A 145 2.98 15.72 -4.11
N SER A 146 4.08 16.43 -3.89
CA SER A 146 4.68 16.49 -2.56
C SER A 146 4.04 17.59 -1.72
N PHE A 147 3.87 17.40 -0.41
CA PHE A 147 3.51 18.47 0.52
C PHE A 147 4.44 18.46 1.74
N VAL A 148 4.47 19.55 2.51
CA VAL A 148 5.27 19.60 3.74
C VAL A 148 4.56 18.87 4.86
N GLY A 149 5.18 17.80 5.37
CA GLY A 149 4.73 17.08 6.56
C GLY A 149 5.81 16.99 7.63
N ILE A 150 5.41 16.95 8.91
CA ILE A 150 6.28 16.48 9.99
C ILE A 150 5.85 15.08 10.36
N PHE A 151 6.76 14.13 10.18
CA PHE A 151 6.52 12.73 10.48
C PHE A 151 7.76 12.06 11.03
N SER A 152 7.54 10.99 11.77
CA SER A 152 8.59 10.05 12.13
C SER A 152 8.42 8.76 11.35
N LEU A 153 9.53 8.21 10.88
CA LEU A 153 9.57 6.88 10.27
C LEU A 153 10.20 5.88 11.24
N ARG A 154 9.60 4.71 11.34
CA ARG A 154 10.17 3.55 12.04
C ARG A 154 10.03 2.33 11.17
N ASN A 155 11.12 1.60 10.97
CA ASN A 155 11.02 0.29 10.35
C ASN A 155 10.31 -0.66 11.31
N PHE A 156 9.50 -1.56 10.77
CA PHE A 156 8.89 -2.63 11.53
C PHE A 156 9.15 -3.97 10.84
N GLU A 157 9.14 -5.01 11.66
CA GLU A 157 9.13 -6.39 11.22
C GLU A 157 7.93 -7.08 11.85
N GLN A 158 7.21 -7.87 11.06
CA GLN A 158 6.14 -8.72 11.56
C GLN A 158 6.26 -10.11 10.95
N GLU A 159 6.25 -11.13 11.78
CA GLU A 159 6.16 -12.51 11.31
C GLU A 159 4.77 -12.78 10.74
N LEU A 160 4.70 -13.64 9.72
CA LEU A 160 3.47 -14.21 9.20
C LEU A 160 3.63 -15.73 9.16
N PHE A 161 2.70 -16.44 9.78
CA PHE A 161 2.63 -17.88 9.74
C PHE A 161 1.49 -18.34 8.84
N ILE A 162 1.76 -19.32 7.99
CA ILE A 162 0.74 -20.06 7.25
C ILE A 162 0.84 -21.53 7.65
N GLU A 163 -0.15 -22.00 8.40
CA GLU A 163 -0.23 -23.38 8.86
C GLU A 163 -1.14 -24.17 7.92
N VAL A 164 -0.63 -25.28 7.42
CA VAL A 164 -1.33 -26.19 6.49
C VAL A 164 -1.48 -27.53 7.17
N GLN A 165 -2.71 -28.04 7.23
CA GLN A 165 -3.04 -29.37 7.69
C GLN A 165 -3.72 -30.13 6.55
N ALA A 166 -3.31 -31.37 6.30
CA ALA A 166 -3.89 -32.20 5.24
C ALA A 166 -4.11 -33.64 5.72
N ALA A 167 -4.90 -34.40 4.96
CA ALA A 167 -5.17 -35.81 5.25
C ALA A 167 -4.00 -36.74 4.88
N THR A 168 -3.12 -36.32 3.95
CA THR A 168 -1.99 -37.11 3.46
C THR A 168 -0.74 -36.24 3.29
N ILE A 169 0.44 -36.85 3.36
CA ILE A 169 1.73 -36.14 3.18
C ILE A 169 1.83 -35.54 1.76
N ASN A 170 1.43 -36.28 0.72
CA ASN A 170 1.48 -35.76 -0.65
C ASN A 170 0.59 -34.53 -0.82
N LYS A 171 -0.61 -34.52 -0.21
CA LYS A 171 -1.50 -33.36 -0.27
C LYS A 171 -0.95 -32.19 0.55
N LEU A 172 -0.31 -32.47 1.68
CA LEU A 172 0.39 -31.46 2.47
C LEU A 172 1.51 -30.81 1.65
N GLU A 173 2.35 -31.62 1.00
CA GLU A 173 3.46 -31.14 0.17
C GLU A 173 2.96 -30.29 -1.00
N GLU A 174 1.97 -30.79 -1.76
CA GLU A 174 1.34 -30.07 -2.87
C GLU A 174 0.82 -28.69 -2.42
N LEU A 175 -0.01 -28.66 -1.37
CA LEU A 175 -0.62 -27.41 -0.90
C LEU A 175 0.41 -26.45 -0.35
N THR A 176 1.39 -26.95 0.41
CA THR A 176 2.46 -26.11 0.97
C THR A 176 3.27 -25.46 -0.15
N ALA A 177 3.63 -26.24 -1.19
CA ALA A 177 4.38 -25.74 -2.32
C ALA A 177 3.58 -24.69 -3.12
N LEU A 178 2.30 -24.95 -3.39
CA LEU A 178 1.43 -24.01 -4.08
C LEU A 178 1.23 -22.71 -3.29
N ILE A 179 0.99 -22.79 -1.97
CA ILE A 179 0.83 -21.62 -1.11
C ILE A 179 2.10 -20.76 -1.09
N ALA A 180 3.26 -21.39 -0.86
CA ALA A 180 4.53 -20.67 -0.87
C ALA A 180 4.80 -20.05 -2.25
N GLY A 181 4.55 -20.81 -3.32
CA GLY A 181 4.66 -20.36 -4.71
C GLY A 181 3.76 -19.17 -5.02
N SER A 182 2.49 -19.20 -4.61
CA SER A 182 1.54 -18.10 -4.80
C SER A 182 2.02 -16.82 -4.08
N VAL A 183 2.40 -16.92 -2.81
CA VAL A 183 2.85 -15.72 -2.06
C VAL A 183 4.13 -15.13 -2.68
N LEU A 184 5.08 -15.98 -3.07
CA LEU A 184 6.36 -15.55 -3.66
C LEU A 184 6.21 -15.01 -5.08
N THR A 185 5.34 -15.59 -5.90
CA THR A 185 5.13 -15.16 -7.29
C THR A 185 4.39 -13.83 -7.34
N TYR A 186 3.42 -13.62 -6.45
CA TYR A 186 2.57 -12.43 -6.44
C TYR A 186 2.98 -11.39 -5.38
N HIS A 187 4.20 -11.46 -4.84
CA HIS A 187 4.62 -10.61 -3.72
C HIS A 187 4.57 -9.10 -4.04
N ASP A 188 4.94 -8.68 -5.25
CA ASP A 188 4.87 -7.27 -5.65
C ASP A 188 3.42 -6.78 -5.67
N GLN A 189 2.49 -7.57 -6.21
CA GLN A 189 1.06 -7.23 -6.23
C GLN A 189 0.46 -7.20 -4.82
N LEU A 190 0.91 -8.08 -3.91
CA LEU A 190 0.50 -8.06 -2.51
C LEU A 190 0.98 -6.79 -1.80
N ILE A 191 2.22 -6.37 -2.05
CA ILE A 191 2.80 -5.14 -1.49
C ILE A 191 2.08 -3.92 -2.06
N GLU A 192 1.85 -3.88 -3.38
CA GLU A 192 1.15 -2.79 -4.05
C GLU A 192 -0.28 -2.64 -3.52
N ALA A 193 -1.04 -3.74 -3.47
CA ALA A 193 -2.40 -3.75 -2.93
C ALA A 193 -2.42 -3.26 -1.47
N TYR A 194 -1.53 -3.76 -0.60
CA TYR A 194 -1.48 -3.29 0.78
C TYR A 194 -1.14 -1.80 0.90
N ASN A 195 -0.30 -1.26 0.01
CA ASN A 195 0.16 0.11 0.12
C ASN A 195 -0.80 1.12 -0.53
N GLN A 196 -1.52 0.72 -1.57
CA GLN A 196 -2.26 1.63 -2.46
C GLN A 196 -3.77 1.39 -2.49
N ASP A 197 -4.22 0.13 -2.38
CA ASP A 197 -5.64 -0.20 -2.43
C ASP A 197 -6.34 0.23 -1.13
N PRO A 198 -7.33 1.12 -1.16
CA PRO A 198 -8.07 1.55 0.03
C PRO A 198 -8.68 0.40 0.84
N THR A 199 -9.01 -0.73 0.20
CA THR A 199 -9.55 -1.92 0.86
C THR A 199 -8.52 -2.63 1.74
N TYR A 200 -7.24 -2.60 1.34
CA TYR A 200 -6.17 -3.31 2.04
C TYR A 200 -5.17 -2.39 2.75
N LYS A 201 -5.25 -1.08 2.50
CA LYS A 201 -4.42 -0.07 3.15
C LYS A 201 -4.63 -0.06 4.66
N THR A 202 -3.53 -0.11 5.40
CA THR A 202 -3.57 -0.05 6.87
C THR A 202 -3.23 1.36 7.33
N GLU A 203 -4.26 2.13 7.60
CA GLU A 203 -4.16 3.51 8.09
C GLU A 203 -5.01 3.66 9.36
N TYR A 204 -4.41 4.24 10.39
CA TYR A 204 -5.07 4.54 11.66
C TYR A 204 -5.02 6.04 11.93
N ASN A 205 -6.17 6.64 12.23
CA ASN A 205 -6.31 8.06 12.51
C ASN A 205 -6.90 8.24 13.91
N ALA A 206 -6.28 9.10 14.72
CA ALA A 206 -6.73 9.48 16.05
C ALA A 206 -6.47 10.98 16.26
N ASP A 207 -7.48 11.82 16.02
CA ASP A 207 -7.48 13.29 16.11
C ASP A 207 -6.23 13.98 15.55
N SER A 208 -5.16 14.05 16.35
CA SER A 208 -3.90 14.73 16.06
C SER A 208 -2.78 13.79 15.57
N LEU A 209 -3.03 12.48 15.51
CA LEU A 209 -2.07 11.45 15.12
C LEU A 209 -2.62 10.62 13.96
N ARG A 210 -1.78 10.44 12.95
CA ARG A 210 -2.02 9.51 11.84
C ARG A 210 -0.87 8.51 11.78
N ILE A 211 -1.19 7.23 11.75
CA ILE A 211 -0.24 6.15 11.51
C ILE A 211 -0.56 5.51 10.16
N LEU A 212 0.41 5.53 9.26
CA LEU A 212 0.35 4.82 7.99
C LEU A 212 1.40 3.71 7.99
N ALA A 213 0.99 2.48 7.72
CA ALA A 213 1.90 1.37 7.47
C ALA A 213 2.16 1.21 5.98
N GLN A 214 3.42 1.03 5.61
CA GLN A 214 3.83 0.72 4.25
C GLN A 214 4.68 -0.54 4.26
N LEU A 215 4.31 -1.52 3.44
CA LEU A 215 5.09 -2.73 3.23
C LEU A 215 6.19 -2.48 2.21
N ARG A 216 7.33 -3.13 2.45
CA ARG A 216 8.48 -3.10 1.55
C ARG A 216 8.86 -4.47 1.06
N GLN A 217 8.70 -5.50 1.90
CA GLN A 217 9.14 -6.84 1.57
C GLN A 217 8.29 -7.89 2.27
N ILE A 218 8.10 -9.00 1.55
CA ILE A 218 7.59 -10.26 2.09
C ILE A 218 8.67 -11.30 1.80
N GLN A 219 9.30 -11.84 2.84
CA GLN A 219 10.40 -12.79 2.70
C GLN A 219 9.97 -14.15 3.24
N PHE A 220 10.12 -15.21 2.43
CA PHE A 220 9.99 -16.57 2.95
C PHE A 220 11.22 -16.93 3.80
N LEU A 221 11.00 -17.42 5.01
CA LEU A 221 12.07 -17.81 5.93
C LEU A 221 12.27 -19.33 5.97
N ALA A 222 11.18 -20.08 6.22
CA ALA A 222 11.25 -21.52 6.38
C ALA A 222 9.87 -22.17 6.26
N GLY A 223 9.86 -23.46 5.94
CA GLY A 223 8.72 -24.35 6.13
C GLY A 223 9.15 -25.50 7.05
N ASN A 224 8.52 -25.62 8.22
CA ASN A 224 8.85 -26.66 9.18
C ASN A 224 7.62 -27.54 9.44
N PRO A 225 7.77 -28.87 9.54
CA PRO A 225 6.73 -29.73 10.09
C PRO A 225 6.30 -29.18 11.46
N ALA A 226 5.00 -29.16 11.76
CA ALA A 226 4.56 -28.72 13.08
C ALA A 226 4.90 -29.79 14.13
N ASP A 227 5.25 -29.38 15.36
CA ASP A 227 5.63 -30.24 16.49
C ASP A 227 4.45 -31.05 17.08
N THR A 228 3.64 -31.69 16.23
CA THR A 228 2.43 -32.40 16.61
C THR A 228 2.32 -33.73 15.86
N SER A 229 1.52 -34.67 16.38
CA SER A 229 1.25 -35.99 15.78
C SER A 229 0.44 -35.94 14.46
N SER A 230 0.07 -34.75 14.00
CA SER A 230 -0.75 -34.54 12.81
C SER A 230 0.07 -34.15 11.58
N ILE A 231 -0.40 -34.52 10.38
CA ILE A 231 0.23 -34.17 9.09
C ILE A 231 0.04 -32.66 8.86
N LYS A 232 1.02 -31.88 9.34
CA LYS A 232 1.00 -30.41 9.36
C LYS A 232 2.33 -29.81 8.95
N MET A 233 2.26 -28.69 8.25
CA MET A 233 3.41 -27.85 7.87
C MET A 233 3.13 -26.41 8.29
N LYS A 234 4.14 -25.75 8.84
CA LYS A 234 4.11 -24.34 9.21
C LYS A 234 5.10 -23.57 8.35
N LEU A 235 4.58 -22.74 7.47
CA LEU A 235 5.36 -21.78 6.70
C LEU A 235 5.53 -20.50 7.50
N LYS A 236 6.76 -19.98 7.51
CA LYS A 236 7.13 -18.73 8.17
C LYS A 236 7.60 -17.73 7.13
N PHE A 237 6.98 -16.55 7.14
CA PHE A 237 7.40 -15.39 6.38
C PHE A 237 7.77 -14.26 7.34
N LEU A 238 8.70 -13.41 6.91
CA LEU A 238 9.00 -12.13 7.53
C LEU A 238 8.48 -11.02 6.64
N VAL A 239 7.62 -10.19 7.22
CA VAL A 239 7.07 -9.02 6.55
C VAL A 239 7.78 -7.80 7.12
N THR A 240 8.45 -7.03 6.27
CA THR A 240 9.15 -5.82 6.68
C THR A 240 8.56 -4.59 6.01
N GLY A 241 8.58 -3.48 6.74
CA GLY A 241 7.98 -2.25 6.27
C GLY A 241 8.35 -1.05 7.10
N GLN A 242 7.60 0.03 6.89
CA GLN A 242 7.73 1.28 7.61
C GLN A 242 6.41 1.73 8.19
N LEU A 243 6.49 2.22 9.41
CA LEU A 243 5.45 2.99 10.06
C LEU A 243 5.80 4.46 9.92
N LYS A 244 4.88 5.19 9.32
CA LYS A 244 4.90 6.64 9.26
C LYS A 244 3.90 7.19 10.26
N ALA A 245 4.42 7.83 11.30
CA ALA A 245 3.61 8.54 12.28
C ALA A 245 3.66 10.03 11.97
N THR A 246 2.54 10.59 11.55
CA THR A 246 2.37 12.00 11.24
C THR A 246 1.56 12.65 12.35
N ARG A 247 2.05 13.78 12.86
CA ARG A 247 1.32 14.62 13.80
C ARG A 247 0.67 15.78 13.05
N ALA A 248 -0.57 16.10 13.38
CA ALA A 248 -1.20 17.33 12.89
C ALA A 248 -0.43 18.55 13.43
N ILE A 249 -0.07 19.47 12.54
CA ILE A 249 0.54 20.75 12.89
C ILE A 249 -0.43 21.85 12.49
N SER A 250 -0.66 22.78 13.38
CA SER A 250 -1.55 23.93 13.19
C SER A 250 -0.84 25.15 12.57
N GLU A 251 0.46 25.08 12.29
CA GLU A 251 1.28 26.25 11.93
C GLU A 251 1.79 26.19 10.48
N GLU A 252 1.81 27.35 9.82
CA GLU A 252 2.36 27.56 8.47
C GLU A 252 3.89 27.50 8.52
N PHE A 253 4.48 26.43 7.98
CA PHE A 253 5.93 26.38 7.77
C PHE A 253 6.30 27.04 6.44
N GLY A 254 7.06 28.15 6.51
CA GLY A 254 7.81 28.67 5.38
C GLY A 254 9.17 27.96 5.30
N ILE A 255 9.38 27.17 4.27
CA ILE A 255 10.68 26.54 4.00
C ILE A 255 11.20 27.04 2.67
N ILE A 256 12.47 27.43 2.65
CA ILE A 256 13.22 27.78 1.45
C ILE A 256 13.81 26.47 0.90
N GLU A 257 13.47 26.09 -0.33
CA GLU A 257 14.17 25.04 -1.07
C GLU A 257 14.77 25.61 -2.36
N LYS A 258 16.05 25.24 -2.58
CA LYS A 258 16.97 25.59 -3.69
C LYS A 258 17.56 27.01 -3.70
N ILE A 259 18.87 27.07 -3.46
CA ILE A 259 19.74 28.12 -4.02
C ILE A 259 20.00 27.72 -5.48
N GLU A 260 19.46 28.46 -6.44
CA GLU A 260 19.96 28.42 -7.81
C GLU A 260 21.36 29.03 -7.81
N ILE A 261 22.40 28.20 -7.97
CA ILE A 261 23.73 28.69 -8.31
C ILE A 261 23.66 29.02 -9.80
N ILE A 262 23.46 30.29 -10.13
CA ILE A 262 23.62 30.79 -11.50
C ILE A 262 25.13 30.83 -11.78
N GLU A 263 25.64 29.88 -12.56
CA GLU A 263 27.01 29.97 -13.07
C GLU A 263 27.13 31.16 -14.03
N PRO A 264 28.14 32.03 -13.88
CA PRO A 264 28.32 33.16 -14.77
C PRO A 264 28.65 32.67 -16.18
N THR A 265 27.83 33.06 -17.15
CA THR A 265 28.08 32.82 -18.57
C THR A 265 29.30 33.62 -19.00
N VAL A 266 30.45 32.97 -19.13
CA VAL A 266 31.61 33.55 -19.80
C VAL A 266 31.29 33.55 -21.30
N ARG A 267 31.04 34.73 -21.87
CA ARG A 267 30.88 34.89 -23.32
C ARG A 267 32.26 34.83 -23.99
N PRO A 268 32.41 34.09 -25.11
CA PRO A 268 33.58 34.22 -25.98
C PRO A 268 33.60 35.58 -26.71
#